data_AF-A0A8J3AED3-F1
#
_entry.id   AF-A0A8J3AED3-F1
#
_cell.length_a   1.000
_cell.length_b   1.000
_cell.length_c   1.000
_cell.angle_alpha   90.00
_cell.angle_beta   90.00
_cell.angle_gamma   90.00
#
_symmetry.space_group_name_H-M   'P 1'
#
loop_
_entity.id
_entity.type
_entity.pdbx_description
1 polymer ?
#
loop_
_entity_poly.entity_id
_entity_poly.type
_entity_poly.pdbx_seq_one_letter_code
_entity_poly.pdbx_strand_id
1 'polypeptide(L)' 'MIHCNWINFQFENEALTQERFEEMMDDHFQAVKLDETGFPQYIWTSNFVFIVIRRVKLIEEVEFKQIPRNPACE' A
#
# COMPACT_ATOMS: atom_id res chain seq x y z
N MET A 1 -5.38 -12.85 1.10
CA MET A 1 -5.21 -13.05 2.56
C MET A 1 -4.51 -11.81 3.12
N ILE A 2 -4.64 -11.50 4.42
CA ILE A 2 -3.91 -10.39 5.05
C ILE A 2 -2.59 -10.93 5.61
N HIS A 3 -1.49 -10.21 5.39
CA HIS A 3 -0.15 -10.52 5.86
C HIS A 3 0.32 -9.39 6.79
N CYS A 4 0.84 -9.75 7.97
CA CYS A 4 1.43 -8.78 8.91
C CYS A 4 2.92 -8.52 8.65
N ASN A 5 3.49 -9.18 7.64
CA ASN A 5 4.85 -8.94 7.19
C ASN A 5 4.80 -8.16 5.88
N TRP A 6 5.80 -7.30 5.68
CA TRP A 6 5.96 -6.59 4.42
C TRP A 6 6.27 -7.57 3.28
N ILE A 7 5.74 -7.26 2.10
CA ILE A 7 6.00 -8.00 0.87
C ILE A 7 6.45 -6.97 -0.16
N ASN A 8 7.72 -7.04 -0.56
CA ASN A 8 8.27 -6.16 -1.59
C ASN A 8 7.50 -6.36 -2.90
N PHE A 9 7.11 -5.27 -3.54
CA PHE A 9 6.51 -5.27 -4.85
C PHE A 9 7.22 -4.27 -5.75
N GLN A 10 7.23 -4.57 -7.05
CA GLN A 10 7.81 -3.68 -8.04
C GLN A 10 6.74 -2.83 -8.69
N PHE A 11 7.04 -1.54 -8.86
CA PHE A 11 6.26 -0.64 -9.69
C PHE A 11 7.21 0.36 -10.37
N GLU A 12 6.91 0.77 -11.60
CA GLU A 12 7.66 1.81 -12.32
C GLU A 12 9.20 1.61 -12.34
N ASN A 13 9.65 0.35 -12.42
CA ASN A 13 11.06 -0.09 -12.39
C ASN A 13 11.78 0.03 -11.04
N GLU A 14 11.04 0.21 -9.95
CA GLU A 14 11.58 0.30 -8.61
C GLU A 14 10.91 -0.70 -7.66
N ALA A 15 11.69 -1.27 -6.75
CA ALA A 15 11.16 -2.09 -5.67
C ALA A 15 10.76 -1.20 -4.50
N LEU A 16 9.48 -1.23 -4.12
CA LEU A 16 9.04 -0.58 -2.90
C LEU A 16 9.36 -1.46 -1.69
N THR A 17 10.37 -1.06 -0.94
CA THR A 17 10.70 -1.64 0.36
C THR A 17 9.80 -1.04 1.44
N GLN A 18 9.73 -1.71 2.60
CA GLN A 18 9.01 -1.20 3.77
C GLN A 18 9.53 0.18 4.17
N GLU A 19 10.85 0.32 4.32
CA GLU A 19 11.51 1.56 4.75
C GLU A 19 11.15 2.73 3.82
N ARG A 20 11.20 2.50 2.52
CA ARG A 20 10.85 3.53 1.53
C ARG A 20 9.37 3.90 1.60
N PHE A 21 8.48 2.91 1.76
CA PHE A 21 7.06 3.18 1.92
C PHE A 21 6.76 3.98 3.19
N GLU A 22 7.35 3.59 4.32
CA GLU A 22 7.17 4.28 5.60
C GLU A 22 7.73 5.71 5.56
N GLU A 23 8.88 5.94 4.89
CA GLU A 23 9.44 7.28 4.65
C GLU A 23 8.53 8.12 3.73
N MET A 24 8.01 7.55 2.64
CA MET A 24 7.13 8.25 1.69
C MET A 24 5.79 8.64 2.32
N MET A 25 5.25 7.80 3.20
CA MET A 25 3.93 7.99 3.80
C MET A 25 3.97 8.64 5.18
N ASP A 26 5.16 8.79 5.78
CA ASP A 26 5.38 9.26 7.15
C ASP A 26 4.49 8.50 8.16
N ASP A 27 4.40 7.18 8.00
CA ASP A 27 3.57 6.30 8.84
C ASP A 27 4.19 4.90 8.91
N HIS A 28 3.81 4.12 9.92
CA HIS A 28 4.38 2.79 10.17
C HIS A 28 3.50 1.67 9.64
N PHE A 29 4.07 0.76 8.85
CA PHE A 29 3.41 -0.41 8.31
C PHE A 29 2.94 -1.37 9.40
N GLN A 30 1.76 -1.96 9.19
CA GLN A 30 1.22 -2.99 10.09
C GLN A 30 0.76 -4.25 9.35
N ALA A 31 0.11 -4.10 8.20
CA ALA A 31 -0.37 -5.24 7.43
C ALA A 31 -0.62 -4.89 5.96
N VAL A 32 -0.61 -5.89 5.10
CA VAL A 32 -0.96 -5.78 3.68
C VAL A 32 -1.97 -6.86 3.29
N LYS A 33 -2.95 -6.51 2.46
CA LYS A 33 -3.80 -7.48 1.75
C LYS A 33 -3.36 -7.52 0.30
N LEU A 34 -3.01 -8.70 -0.17
CA LEU A 34 -2.74 -8.95 -1.58
C LEU A 34 -4.04 -9.34 -2.31
N ASP A 35 -4.11 -8.99 -3.59
CA ASP A 35 -5.08 -9.52 -4.54
C ASP A 35 -4.72 -10.95 -5.00
N GLU A 36 -5.51 -11.52 -5.91
CA GLU A 36 -5.33 -12.87 -6.43
C GLU A 36 -4.04 -13.04 -7.25
N THR A 37 -3.47 -11.93 -7.75
CA THR A 37 -2.20 -11.90 -8.50
C THR A 37 -0.98 -11.74 -7.59
N GLY A 38 -1.21 -11.58 -6.27
CA GLY A 38 -0.15 -11.31 -5.30
C GLY A 38 0.25 -9.83 -5.22
N PHE A 39 -0.50 -8.92 -5.85
CA PHE A 39 -0.23 -7.49 -5.82
C PHE A 39 -0.91 -6.83 -4.60
N PRO A 40 -0.29 -5.85 -3.92
CA PRO A 40 -0.93 -5.15 -2.81
C PRO A 40 -2.22 -4.46 -3.25
N GLN A 41 -3.30 -4.71 -2.53
CA GLN A 41 -4.59 -4.06 -2.73
C GLN A 41 -4.88 -3.05 -1.62
N TYR A 42 -4.51 -3.39 -0.38
CA TYR A 42 -4.66 -2.53 0.79
C TYR A 42 -3.42 -2.63 1.67
N ILE A 43 -2.94 -1.50 2.18
CA ILE A 43 -1.85 -1.42 3.16
C ILE A 43 -2.38 -0.69 4.39
N TRP A 44 -2.30 -1.34 5.54
CA TRP A 44 -2.64 -0.75 6.83
C TRP A 44 -1.38 -0.22 7.48
N THR A 45 -1.48 1.01 7.96
CA THR A 45 -0.46 1.67 8.77
C THR A 45 -1.03 2.05 10.14
N SER A 46 -0.21 2.63 11.03
CA SER A 46 -0.67 3.01 12.37
C SER A 46 -1.85 3.98 12.33
N ASN A 47 -1.88 4.91 11.38
CA ASN A 47 -2.89 5.96 11.34
C ASN A 47 -3.88 5.81 10.18
N PHE A 48 -3.46 5.20 9.06
CA PHE A 48 -4.22 5.18 7.82
C PHE A 48 -4.38 3.79 7.21
N VAL A 49 -5.26 3.73 6.22
CA VAL A 49 -5.31 2.62 5.26
C VAL A 49 -5.08 3.20 3.88
N PHE A 50 -4.15 2.62 3.14
CA PHE A 50 -3.85 2.97 1.77
C PHE A 50 -4.48 1.93 0.84
N ILE A 51 -5.30 2.40 -0.09
CA ILE A 51 -5.82 1.60 -1.20
C ILE A 51 -4.81 1.74 -2.34
N VAL A 52 -4.26 0.62 -2.79
CA VAL A 52 -3.27 0.59 -3.86
C VAL A 52 -3.98 0.28 -5.16
N ILE A 53 -3.90 1.20 -6.12
CA ILE A 53 -4.59 1.12 -7.40
C ILE A 53 -3.55 1.01 -8.49
N ARG A 54 -3.51 -0.16 -9.15
CA ARG A 54 -2.69 -0.36 -10.35
C ARG A 54 -3.46 0.12 -11.57
N ARG A 55 -2.90 1.09 -12.30
CA ARG A 55 -3.45 1.58 -13.56
C ARG A 55 -2.59 1.07 -14.70
N VAL A 56 -3.15 0.16 -15.50
CA VAL A 56 -2.50 -0.33 -16.72
C VAL A 56 -3.04 0.49 -17.89
N LYS A 57 -2.30 1.53 -18.30
CA LYS A 57 -2.56 2.28 -19.54
C LYS A 57 -1.43 2.00 -20.54
N LEU A 58 -0.88 3.03 -21.20
CA LEU A 58 0.34 2.93 -22.03
C LEU A 58 1.61 2.70 -21.20
N ILE A 59 1.58 3.10 -19.92
CA ILE A 59 2.61 2.91 -18.89
C ILE A 59 1.89 2.31 -17.68
N GLU A 60 2.53 1.39 -16.97
CA GLU A 60 2.02 0.89 -15.70
C GLU A 60 2.31 1.91 -14.59
N GLU A 61 1.26 2.39 -13.94
CA GLU A 61 1.35 3.33 -12.81
C GLU A 61 0.72 2.74 -11.56
N VAL A 62 1.23 3.13 -10.39
CA VAL A 62 0.66 2.76 -9.09
C VAL A 62 0.25 4.02 -8.32
N GLU A 63 -1.03 4.08 -7.97
CA GLU A 63 -1.61 5.17 -7.19
C GLU A 63 -1.94 4.70 -5.78
N PHE A 64 -1.58 5.50 -4.78
CA PHE A 64 -1.94 5.26 -3.38
C PHE A 64 -3.04 6.23 -2.96
N LYS A 65 -4.21 5.70 -2.60
CA LYS A 65 -5.31 6.48 -2.04
C LYS A 65 -5.41 6.26 -0.53
N GLN A 66 -5.13 7.30 0.23
CA GLN A 66 -5.18 7.29 1.69
C GLN A 66 -6.62 7.47 2.22
N ILE A 67 -7.01 6.68 3.21
CA ILE A 67 -8.24 6.85 3.99
C ILE A 67 -7.95 6.74 5.50
N PRO A 68 -8.73 7.41 6.38
CA PRO A 68 -8.62 7.24 7.82
C PRO A 68 -8.83 5.78 8.22
N ARG A 69 -7.97 5.25 9.08
CA ARG A 69 -8.10 3.87 9.56
C ARG A 69 -9.33 3.66 10.41
N ASN A 70 -9.56 4.59 11.33
CA ASN A 70 -10.75 4.63 12.16
C ASN A 70 -11.47 5.94 11.86
N PRO A 71 -12.65 5.92 11.23
CA PRO A 71 -13.43 7.13 11.06
C PRO A 71 -13.85 7.63 12.44
N ALA A 72 -13.24 8.73 12.89
CA ALA A 72 -13.79 9.51 13.99
C ALA A 72 -14.88 10.40 13.37
N CYS A 73 -16.14 9.99 13.54
CA CYS A 73 -17.26 10.88 13.33
C CYS A 73 -17.41 11.73 14.60
N GLU A 74 -17.45 13.05 14.46
CA GLU A 74 -18.02 13.92 15.50
C GLU A 74 -19.55 13.82 15.50
#